data_AF-A0A2J5NLJ3-F1
#
_entry.id   AF-A0A2J5NLJ3-F1
#
_cell.length_a   1.000
_cell.length_b   1.000
_cell.length_c   1.000
_cell.angle_alpha   90.00
_cell.angle_beta   90.00
_cell.angle_gamma   90.00
#
_symmetry.space_group_name_H-M   'P 1'
#
loop_
_entity.id
_entity.type
_entity.pdbx_description
1 polymer ?
#
loop_
_entity_poly.entity_id
_entity_poly.type
_entity_poly.pdbx_seq_one_letter_code
_entity_poly.pdbx_strand_id
1 'polypeptide(L)'
;VQAQEQAAPEGYQLQQVLIMSRHNLRAPLANNGSVLEQSTPKSWPEWDVPGGQLTTKGGVLEVYMGHYMREWLAQQGLVTSGECPPENAVYAYANSLQRTVATAQFFITGAFPGCGVTVHHQEKMGTMDPTFNPVIVDDSAAFSEKAVQAMEKERQGMQLSESYKLLEEMTDYRNSPSCKEKQQCSLSDAKDTFSAKYQQEPGVSGPLKVGNSLVDAFTLQYYEGFPKDQVAWGEIASD
;
A
#
# COMPACT_ATOMS: atom_id res chain seq x y z
N VAL A 1 -2.71 -29.30 -3.85
CA VAL A 1 -3.66 -29.52 -2.73
C VAL A 1 -4.70 -28.42 -2.84
N GLN A 2 -5.89 -28.72 -3.39
CA GLN A 2 -7.00 -27.76 -3.32
C GLN A 2 -7.36 -27.64 -1.85
N ALA A 3 -7.26 -26.43 -1.30
CA ALA A 3 -7.81 -26.15 0.02
C ALA A 3 -9.31 -26.43 -0.07
N GLN A 4 -9.80 -27.42 0.69
CA GLN A 4 -11.23 -27.55 0.92
C GLN A 4 -11.66 -26.30 1.69
N GLU A 5 -12.39 -25.41 1.04
CA GLU A 5 -13.13 -24.34 1.72
C GLU A 5 -13.98 -25.00 2.80
N GLN A 6 -13.68 -24.71 4.06
CA GLN A 6 -14.57 -25.07 5.16
C GLN A 6 -15.85 -24.26 4.99
N ALA A 7 -16.91 -24.92 4.52
CA ALA A 7 -18.25 -24.37 4.57
C ALA A 7 -18.58 -23.97 6.01
N ALA A 8 -19.34 -22.88 6.16
CA ALA A 8 -19.83 -22.48 7.48
C ALA A 8 -20.58 -23.65 8.14
N PRO A 9 -20.50 -23.81 9.47
CA PRO A 9 -21.21 -24.88 10.17
C PRO A 9 -22.71 -24.87 9.85
N GLU A 10 -23.33 -26.04 9.86
CA GLU A 10 -24.75 -26.17 9.57
C GLU A 10 -25.60 -25.29 10.49
N GLY A 11 -26.56 -24.57 9.91
CA GLY A 11 -27.43 -23.62 10.62
C GLY A 11 -26.88 -22.19 10.74
N TYR A 12 -25.68 -21.91 10.23
CA TYR A 12 -25.13 -20.55 10.21
C TYR A 12 -25.56 -19.81 8.94
N GLN A 13 -25.93 -18.54 9.09
CA GLN A 13 -26.31 -17.65 7.99
C GLN A 13 -25.59 -16.32 8.12
N LEU A 14 -24.85 -15.92 7.09
CA LEU A 14 -24.20 -14.61 7.02
C LEU A 14 -25.27 -13.50 6.97
N GLN A 15 -25.12 -12.48 7.80
CA GLN A 15 -26.07 -11.36 7.94
C GLN A 15 -25.50 -10.02 7.47
N GLN A 16 -24.19 -9.82 7.62
CA GLN A 16 -23.54 -8.55 7.32
C GLN A 16 -22.04 -8.75 7.09
N VAL A 17 -21.45 -7.92 6.23
CA VAL A 17 -20.00 -7.89 5.96
C VAL A 17 -19.51 -6.45 5.98
N LEU A 18 -18.33 -6.24 6.57
CA LEU A 18 -17.56 -5.02 6.43
C LEU A 18 -16.21 -5.39 5.82
N ILE A 19 -15.86 -4.74 4.70
CA ILE A 19 -14.59 -4.95 4.00
C ILE A 19 -13.74 -3.70 4.22
N MET A 20 -12.71 -3.81 5.06
CA MET A 20 -11.69 -2.78 5.16
C MET A 20 -10.58 -3.09 4.16
N SER A 21 -10.59 -2.37 3.03
CA SER A 21 -9.68 -2.63 1.90
C SER A 21 -8.52 -1.63 1.84
N ARG A 22 -7.35 -2.11 1.41
CA ARG A 22 -6.25 -1.26 0.93
C ARG A 22 -6.44 -1.02 -0.56
N HIS A 23 -5.99 0.13 -1.07
CA HIS A 23 -5.90 0.32 -2.52
C HIS A 23 -5.06 -0.80 -3.18
N ASN A 24 -5.39 -1.14 -4.42
CA ASN A 24 -4.62 -2.11 -5.21
C ASN A 24 -3.36 -1.46 -5.82
N LEU A 25 -2.76 -2.11 -6.81
CA LEU A 25 -1.46 -1.80 -7.40
C LEU A 25 -1.35 -0.37 -7.94
N ARG A 26 -0.32 0.34 -7.47
CA ARG A 26 -0.05 1.75 -7.79
C ARG A 26 1.38 1.97 -8.25
N ALA A 27 1.63 3.09 -8.93
CA ALA A 27 2.99 3.54 -9.16
C ALA A 27 3.67 4.01 -7.85
N PRO A 28 4.99 3.79 -7.69
CA PRO A 28 5.77 4.34 -6.59
C PRO A 28 5.93 5.86 -6.71
N LEU A 29 6.32 6.50 -5.61
CA LEU A 29 6.61 7.94 -5.58
C LEU A 29 8.08 8.20 -5.99
N ALA A 30 8.41 7.93 -7.25
CA ALA A 30 9.76 8.01 -7.82
C ALA A 30 10.02 9.33 -8.57
N ASN A 31 9.68 10.47 -7.96
CA ASN A 31 9.89 11.79 -8.57
C ASN A 31 11.27 12.39 -8.25
N ASN A 32 11.65 13.47 -8.93
CA ASN A 32 12.94 14.15 -8.74
C ASN A 32 13.14 14.61 -7.28
N GLY A 33 14.28 14.28 -6.68
CA GLY A 33 14.58 14.56 -5.27
C GLY A 33 13.88 13.63 -4.29
N SER A 34 13.16 12.60 -4.75
CA SER A 34 12.59 11.57 -3.90
C SER A 34 13.68 10.73 -3.23
N VAL A 35 13.29 10.01 -2.18
CA VAL A 35 14.16 9.03 -1.53
C VAL A 35 14.70 8.01 -2.53
N LEU A 36 13.89 7.59 -3.51
CA LEU A 36 14.27 6.60 -4.52
C LEU A 36 15.40 7.09 -5.43
N GLU A 37 15.26 8.31 -5.96
CA GLU A 37 16.28 8.92 -6.83
C GLU A 37 17.58 9.20 -6.06
N GLN A 38 17.47 9.58 -4.79
CA GLN A 38 18.63 9.86 -3.96
C GLN A 38 19.39 8.60 -3.49
N SER A 39 18.80 7.41 -3.61
CA SER A 39 19.33 6.16 -3.03
C SER A 39 20.04 5.25 -4.02
N THR A 40 20.13 5.62 -5.29
CA THR A 40 20.84 4.83 -6.30
C THR A 40 21.31 5.71 -7.46
N PRO A 41 22.45 5.41 -8.10
CA PRO A 41 22.80 6.05 -9.38
C PRO A 41 22.04 5.45 -10.58
N LYS A 42 21.32 4.34 -10.39
CA LYS A 42 20.64 3.60 -11.47
C LYS A 42 19.34 4.34 -11.88
N SER A 43 18.97 4.20 -13.16
CA SER A 43 17.71 4.75 -13.67
C SER A 43 16.51 3.91 -13.24
N TRP A 44 15.48 4.54 -12.70
CA TRP A 44 14.22 3.88 -12.35
C TRP A 44 13.38 3.61 -13.61
N PRO A 45 12.74 2.44 -13.74
CA PRO A 45 11.78 2.17 -14.80
C PRO A 45 10.62 3.18 -14.78
N GLU A 46 10.18 3.60 -15.96
CA GLU A 46 9.02 4.49 -16.11
C GLU A 46 7.71 3.73 -15.89
N TRP A 47 6.73 4.44 -15.34
CA TRP A 47 5.37 3.95 -15.12
C TRP A 47 4.39 4.71 -16.00
N ASP A 48 3.38 4.03 -16.53
CA ASP A 48 2.37 4.64 -17.41
C ASP A 48 1.43 5.62 -16.68
N VAL A 49 1.47 5.66 -15.36
CA VAL A 49 0.67 6.55 -14.51
C VAL A 49 1.55 7.38 -13.58
N PRO A 50 1.09 8.59 -13.18
CA PRO A 50 1.80 9.39 -12.18
C PRO A 50 2.00 8.66 -10.86
N GLY A 51 3.08 9.00 -10.15
CA GLY A 51 3.40 8.41 -8.86
C GLY A 51 2.25 8.48 -7.85
N GLY A 52 1.94 7.35 -7.21
CA GLY A 52 0.87 7.24 -6.22
C GLY A 52 -0.54 7.06 -6.80
N GLN A 53 -0.70 7.00 -8.12
CA GLN A 53 -1.96 6.63 -8.77
C GLN A 53 -2.06 5.12 -9.02
N LEU A 54 -3.29 4.62 -9.08
CA LEU A 54 -3.58 3.22 -9.42
C LEU A 54 -3.21 2.94 -10.87
N THR A 55 -2.59 1.79 -11.14
CA THR A 55 -2.31 1.35 -12.52
C THR A 55 -3.54 0.70 -13.16
N THR A 56 -3.55 0.60 -14.50
CA THR A 56 -4.59 -0.16 -15.20
C THR A 56 -4.62 -1.61 -14.75
N LYS A 57 -3.44 -2.24 -14.55
CA LYS A 57 -3.36 -3.60 -14.02
C LYS A 57 -3.93 -3.69 -12.60
N GLY A 58 -3.68 -2.69 -11.74
CA GLY A 58 -4.31 -2.59 -10.43
C GLY A 58 -5.83 -2.56 -10.50
N GLY A 59 -6.41 -1.87 -11.49
CA GLY A 59 -7.84 -1.92 -11.75
C GLY A 59 -8.34 -3.31 -12.15
N VAL A 60 -7.63 -4.00 -13.05
CA VAL A 60 -7.97 -5.37 -13.47
C VAL A 60 -7.90 -6.36 -12.30
N LEU A 61 -6.84 -6.29 -11.49
CA LEU A 61 -6.69 -7.11 -10.28
C LEU A 61 -7.86 -6.88 -9.32
N GLU A 62 -8.29 -5.63 -9.16
CA GLU A 62 -9.39 -5.29 -8.28
C GLU A 62 -10.76 -5.73 -8.81
N VAL A 63 -10.96 -5.74 -10.13
CA VAL A 63 -12.16 -6.35 -10.74
C VAL A 63 -12.24 -7.84 -10.39
N TYR A 64 -11.11 -8.57 -10.44
CA TYR A 64 -11.08 -9.98 -10.03
C TYR A 64 -11.39 -10.15 -8.54
N MET A 65 -10.85 -9.28 -7.67
CA MET A 65 -11.18 -9.28 -6.25
C MET A 65 -12.67 -9.02 -6.02
N GLY A 66 -13.25 -8.05 -6.72
CA GLY A 66 -14.69 -7.76 -6.66
C GLY A 66 -15.54 -8.95 -7.13
N HIS A 67 -15.17 -9.57 -8.24
CA HIS A 67 -15.87 -10.74 -8.77
C HIS A 67 -15.82 -11.92 -7.79
N TYR A 68 -14.64 -12.25 -7.26
CA TYR A 68 -14.48 -13.29 -6.23
C TYR A 68 -15.37 -12.99 -5.01
N MET A 69 -15.34 -11.76 -4.51
CA MET A 69 -16.18 -11.38 -3.37
C MET A 69 -17.66 -11.50 -3.68
N ARG A 70 -18.10 -11.19 -4.90
CA ARG A 70 -19.49 -11.39 -5.33
C ARG A 70 -19.90 -12.85 -5.31
N GLU A 71 -19.06 -13.74 -5.86
CA GLU A 71 -19.33 -15.18 -5.85
C GLU A 71 -19.44 -15.71 -4.42
N TRP A 72 -18.50 -15.32 -3.55
CA TRP A 72 -18.53 -15.69 -2.14
C TRP A 72 -19.78 -15.16 -1.43
N LEU A 73 -20.13 -13.88 -1.61
CA LEU A 73 -21.34 -13.30 -1.01
C LEU A 73 -22.62 -14.02 -1.48
N ALA A 74 -22.66 -14.47 -2.73
CA ALA A 74 -23.78 -15.23 -3.26
C ALA A 74 -23.84 -16.66 -2.70
N GLN A 75 -22.68 -17.31 -2.57
CA GLN A 75 -22.56 -18.62 -1.93
C GLN A 75 -23.02 -18.58 -0.47
N GLN A 76 -22.74 -17.48 0.24
CA GLN A 76 -23.19 -17.26 1.62
C GLN A 76 -24.65 -16.77 1.71
N GLY A 77 -25.36 -16.61 0.58
CA GLY A 77 -26.75 -16.17 0.55
C GLY A 77 -26.99 -14.71 0.94
N LEU A 78 -25.94 -13.88 1.01
CA LEU A 78 -26.08 -12.46 1.35
C LEU A 78 -26.53 -11.62 0.14
N VAL A 79 -26.20 -12.07 -1.06
CA VAL A 79 -26.66 -11.48 -2.33
C VAL A 79 -27.14 -12.57 -3.29
N THR A 80 -28.00 -12.22 -4.23
CA THR A 80 -28.47 -13.15 -5.26
C THR A 80 -27.53 -13.13 -6.46
N SER A 81 -27.14 -14.29 -6.98
CA SER A 81 -26.29 -14.35 -8.19
C SER A 81 -27.07 -13.86 -9.43
N GLY A 82 -26.40 -13.11 -10.32
CA GLY A 82 -27.00 -12.60 -11.57
C GLY A 82 -27.93 -11.38 -11.43
N GLU A 83 -28.25 -10.95 -10.21
CA GLU A 83 -29.13 -9.80 -9.95
C GLU A 83 -28.38 -8.64 -9.28
N CYS A 84 -28.84 -7.40 -9.48
CA CYS A 84 -28.31 -6.29 -8.69
C CYS A 84 -28.82 -6.37 -7.24
N PRO A 85 -27.99 -6.01 -6.25
CA PRO A 85 -28.45 -5.96 -4.87
C PRO A 85 -29.54 -4.88 -4.72
N PRO A 86 -30.45 -5.00 -3.74
CA PRO A 86 -31.41 -3.95 -3.42
C PRO A 86 -30.73 -2.61 -3.17
N GLU A 87 -31.46 -1.51 -3.37
CA GLU A 87 -30.96 -0.18 -3.03
C GLU A 87 -30.46 -0.13 -1.58
N ASN A 88 -29.30 0.51 -1.37
CA ASN A 88 -28.64 0.67 -0.07
C ASN A 88 -28.14 -0.63 0.61
N ALA A 89 -28.26 -1.80 -0.02
CA ALA A 89 -27.69 -3.04 0.53
C ALA A 89 -26.15 -3.07 0.45
N VAL A 90 -25.56 -2.26 -0.43
CA VAL A 90 -24.11 -2.09 -0.58
C VAL A 90 -23.78 -0.61 -0.43
N TYR A 91 -22.88 -0.30 0.51
CA TYR A 91 -22.35 1.04 0.71
C TYR A 91 -20.83 1.00 0.53
N ALA A 92 -20.33 1.69 -0.49
CA ALA A 92 -18.91 1.78 -0.80
C ALA A 92 -18.38 3.15 -0.40
N TYR A 93 -17.41 3.21 0.50
CA TYR A 93 -16.81 4.45 0.97
C TYR A 93 -15.29 4.38 0.89
N ALA A 94 -14.70 5.34 0.20
CA ALA A 94 -13.27 5.43 -0.01
C ALA A 94 -12.72 6.77 0.50
N ASN A 95 -11.45 6.76 0.88
CA ASN A 95 -10.68 7.99 1.02
C ASN A 95 -10.65 8.76 -0.31
N SER A 96 -10.40 10.07 -0.28
CA SER A 96 -10.43 10.94 -1.47
C SER A 96 -9.10 11.10 -2.19
N LEU A 97 -8.33 10.01 -2.25
CA LEU A 97 -7.17 9.92 -3.14
C LEU A 97 -7.54 9.13 -4.38
N GLN A 98 -6.96 9.49 -5.54
CA GLN A 98 -7.26 8.83 -6.81
C GLN A 98 -7.19 7.30 -6.70
N ARG A 99 -6.12 6.78 -6.08
CA ARG A 99 -5.91 5.34 -5.97
C ARG A 99 -6.99 4.63 -5.15
N THR A 100 -7.51 5.24 -4.08
CA THR A 100 -8.52 4.61 -3.22
C THR A 100 -9.90 4.66 -3.86
N VAL A 101 -10.27 5.79 -4.49
CA VAL A 101 -11.54 5.90 -5.23
C VAL A 101 -11.54 4.96 -6.44
N ALA A 102 -10.45 4.92 -7.21
CA ALA A 102 -10.34 4.04 -8.37
C ALA A 102 -10.41 2.55 -7.97
N THR A 103 -9.71 2.11 -6.92
CA THR A 103 -9.84 0.74 -6.40
C THR A 103 -11.29 0.43 -6.04
N ALA A 104 -11.96 1.30 -5.28
CA ALA A 104 -13.37 1.07 -4.92
C ALA A 104 -14.29 0.98 -6.16
N GLN A 105 -14.05 1.80 -7.18
CA GLN A 105 -14.82 1.75 -8.43
C GLN A 105 -14.62 0.41 -9.18
N PHE A 106 -13.38 -0.06 -9.30
CA PHE A 106 -13.08 -1.35 -9.94
C PHE A 106 -13.63 -2.53 -9.14
N PHE A 107 -13.53 -2.49 -7.81
CA PHE A 107 -14.10 -3.50 -6.93
C PHE A 107 -15.62 -3.59 -7.12
N ILE A 108 -16.32 -2.46 -7.06
CA ILE A 108 -17.78 -2.40 -7.23
C ILE A 108 -18.20 -2.83 -8.63
N THR A 109 -17.45 -2.42 -9.66
CA THR A 109 -17.72 -2.84 -11.04
C THR A 109 -17.53 -4.35 -11.22
N GLY A 110 -16.52 -4.94 -10.58
CA GLY A 110 -16.28 -6.39 -10.62
C GLY A 110 -17.32 -7.19 -9.81
N ALA A 111 -17.74 -6.66 -8.65
CA ALA A 111 -18.70 -7.32 -7.78
C ALA A 111 -20.16 -7.18 -8.24
N PHE A 112 -20.52 -6.01 -8.78
CA PHE A 112 -21.90 -5.65 -9.14
C PHE A 112 -21.94 -5.01 -10.54
N PRO A 113 -21.51 -5.74 -11.59
CA PRO A 113 -21.43 -5.20 -12.94
C PRO A 113 -22.81 -4.75 -13.44
N GLY A 114 -22.88 -3.52 -13.97
CA GLY A 114 -24.12 -2.93 -14.48
C GLY A 114 -25.07 -2.40 -13.40
N CYS A 115 -24.72 -2.50 -12.11
CA CYS A 115 -25.52 -1.98 -11.02
C CYS A 115 -25.16 -0.54 -10.66
N GLY A 116 -26.13 0.25 -10.22
CA GLY A 116 -25.97 1.67 -9.84
C GLY A 116 -25.34 1.90 -8.47
N VAL A 117 -24.36 1.08 -8.05
CA VAL A 117 -23.72 1.22 -6.74
C VAL A 117 -22.69 2.35 -6.80
N THR A 118 -22.92 3.42 -6.02
CA THR A 118 -22.06 4.60 -6.00
C THR A 118 -20.90 4.42 -5.02
N VAL A 119 -19.71 4.88 -5.41
CA VAL A 119 -18.56 5.02 -4.50
C VAL A 119 -18.61 6.41 -3.86
N HIS A 120 -18.79 6.45 -2.55
CA HIS A 120 -18.78 7.67 -1.76
C HIS A 120 -17.36 8.03 -1.35
N HIS A 121 -17.07 9.32 -1.26
CA HIS A 121 -15.83 9.89 -0.72
C HIS A 121 -16.09 11.37 -0.38
N GLN A 122 -15.23 12.02 0.42
CA GLN A 122 -15.35 13.47 0.63
C GLN A 122 -15.22 14.24 -0.70
N GLU A 123 -15.94 15.35 -0.84
CA GLU A 123 -16.02 16.10 -2.10
C GLU A 123 -14.64 16.54 -2.63
N LYS A 124 -13.74 16.94 -1.72
CA LYS A 124 -12.41 17.41 -2.09
C LYS A 124 -11.47 16.23 -2.39
N MET A 125 -11.32 15.94 -3.67
CA MET A 125 -10.29 15.02 -4.16
C MET A 125 -8.87 15.54 -3.92
N GLY A 126 -7.94 14.61 -3.69
CA GLY A 126 -6.53 14.89 -3.43
C GLY A 126 -6.20 15.19 -1.97
N THR A 127 -7.19 15.26 -1.08
CA THR A 127 -6.98 15.41 0.37
C THR A 127 -7.36 14.16 1.13
N MET A 128 -6.66 13.89 2.24
CA MET A 128 -7.02 12.81 3.15
C MET A 128 -8.33 13.13 3.84
N ASP A 129 -9.27 12.19 3.79
CA ASP A 129 -10.49 12.20 4.58
C ASP A 129 -10.15 11.84 6.04
N PRO A 130 -10.65 12.58 7.05
CA PRO A 130 -10.37 12.29 8.46
C PRO A 130 -10.67 10.86 8.90
N THR A 131 -11.65 10.18 8.30
CA THR A 131 -11.94 8.77 8.60
C THR A 131 -10.77 7.85 8.26
N PHE A 132 -9.99 8.20 7.23
CA PHE A 132 -8.88 7.39 6.73
C PHE A 132 -7.51 8.01 6.99
N ASN A 133 -7.43 9.20 7.60
CA ASN A 133 -6.19 9.93 7.80
C ASN A 133 -5.47 9.45 9.08
N PRO A 134 -4.35 8.71 8.99
CA PRO A 134 -3.74 8.05 10.14
C PRO A 134 -2.80 9.02 10.89
N VAL A 135 -3.32 10.20 11.23
CA VAL A 135 -2.59 11.27 11.91
C VAL A 135 -2.73 11.19 13.41
N ILE A 136 -1.74 11.73 14.13
CA ILE A 136 -1.83 11.90 15.57
C ILE A 136 -2.88 12.97 15.90
N VAL A 137 -3.89 12.61 16.69
CA VAL A 137 -4.99 13.51 17.11
C VAL A 137 -4.90 13.95 18.57
N ASP A 138 -3.92 13.45 19.32
CA ASP A 138 -3.57 13.90 20.67
C ASP A 138 -2.38 14.85 20.58
N ASP A 139 -2.55 16.11 21.00
CA ASP A 139 -1.54 17.16 20.91
C ASP A 139 -0.62 17.23 22.16
N SER A 140 -0.79 16.33 23.12
CA SER A 140 0.00 16.36 24.34
C SER A 140 1.44 15.89 24.11
N ALA A 141 2.39 16.62 24.70
CA ALA A 141 3.80 16.26 24.66
C ALA A 141 4.05 14.85 25.27
N ALA A 142 3.29 14.49 26.30
CA ALA A 142 3.38 13.20 26.95
C ALA A 142 2.93 12.04 26.03
N PHE A 143 1.90 12.25 25.20
CA PHE A 143 1.53 11.27 24.17
C PHE A 143 2.64 11.13 23.14
N SER A 144 3.13 12.24 22.57
CA SER A 144 4.18 12.22 21.56
C SER A 144 5.45 11.52 22.05
N GLU A 145 5.87 11.77 23.28
CA GLU A 145 7.04 11.13 23.88
C GLU A 145 6.84 9.60 24.02
N LYS A 146 5.69 9.18 24.55
CA LYS A 146 5.35 7.75 24.68
C LYS A 146 5.25 7.05 23.33
N ALA A 147 4.66 7.70 22.33
CA ALA A 147 4.54 7.17 20.98
C ALA A 147 5.93 6.99 20.33
N VAL A 148 6.82 7.97 20.47
CA VAL A 148 8.21 7.86 19.97
C VAL A 148 8.97 6.74 20.66
N GLN A 149 8.92 6.66 21.99
CA GLN A 149 9.55 5.57 22.75
C GLN A 149 9.01 4.19 22.33
N ALA A 150 7.72 4.08 22.05
CA ALA A 150 7.11 2.84 21.57
C ALA A 150 7.60 2.47 20.16
N MET A 151 7.69 3.42 19.24
CA MET A 151 8.23 3.19 17.88
C MET A 151 9.71 2.78 17.92
N GLU A 152 10.51 3.42 18.77
CA GLU A 152 11.92 3.05 18.97
C GLU A 152 12.06 1.64 19.53
N LYS A 153 11.24 1.28 20.52
CA LYS A 153 11.21 -0.07 21.09
C LYS A 153 10.82 -1.13 20.05
N GLU A 154 9.81 -0.85 19.24
CA GLU A 154 9.38 -1.76 18.16
C GLU A 154 10.50 -1.94 17.14
N ARG A 155 11.18 -0.85 16.76
CA ARG A 155 12.32 -0.88 15.84
C ARG A 155 13.50 -1.71 16.37
N GLN A 156 13.76 -1.68 17.68
CA GLN A 156 14.81 -2.48 18.33
C GLN A 156 14.53 -3.99 18.25
N GLY A 157 13.25 -4.39 18.15
CA GLY A 157 12.86 -5.79 17.95
C GLY A 157 13.18 -6.34 16.55
N MET A 158 13.54 -5.49 15.59
CA MET A 158 13.77 -5.86 14.19
C MET A 158 15.26 -5.98 13.85
N GLN A 159 15.65 -7.10 13.26
CA GLN A 159 17.01 -7.35 12.76
C GLN A 159 17.05 -7.11 11.24
N LEU A 160 17.44 -5.90 10.83
CA LEU A 160 17.42 -5.46 9.43
C LEU A 160 18.82 -5.27 8.82
N SER A 161 19.90 -5.54 9.56
CA SER A 161 21.26 -5.26 9.12
C SER A 161 21.63 -5.98 7.82
N GLU A 162 21.25 -7.26 7.68
CA GLU A 162 21.50 -8.00 6.43
C GLU A 162 20.60 -7.50 5.29
N SER A 163 19.35 -7.12 5.59
CA SER A 163 18.46 -6.50 4.61
C SER A 163 19.03 -5.18 4.09
N TYR A 164 19.64 -4.37 4.96
CA TYR A 164 20.28 -3.11 4.57
C TYR A 164 21.53 -3.34 3.71
N LYS A 165 22.40 -4.26 4.08
CA LYS A 165 23.57 -4.62 3.25
C LYS A 165 23.15 -5.09 1.86
N LEU A 166 22.15 -5.98 1.80
CA LEU A 166 21.61 -6.45 0.53
C LEU A 166 21.05 -5.30 -0.30
N LEU A 167 20.27 -4.40 0.31
CA LEU A 167 19.77 -3.20 -0.39
C LEU A 167 20.89 -2.29 -0.89
N GLU A 168 21.93 -2.07 -0.08
CA GLU A 168 23.10 -1.26 -0.47
C GLU A 168 23.80 -1.82 -1.71
N GLU A 169 23.98 -3.15 -1.75
CA GLU A 169 24.56 -3.86 -2.90
C GLU A 169 23.68 -3.72 -4.13
N MET A 170 22.40 -4.10 -4.03
CA MET A 170 21.46 -4.08 -5.15
C MET A 170 21.27 -2.67 -5.75
N THR A 171 21.31 -1.64 -4.92
CA THR A 171 21.09 -0.25 -5.36
C THR A 171 22.36 0.48 -5.75
N ASP A 172 23.55 -0.13 -5.61
CA ASP A 172 24.83 0.58 -5.70
C ASP A 172 24.82 1.85 -4.82
N TYR A 173 24.35 1.71 -3.58
CA TYR A 173 24.05 2.84 -2.68
C TYR A 173 25.27 3.71 -2.40
N ARG A 174 26.47 3.13 -2.40
CA ARG A 174 27.74 3.85 -2.22
C ARG A 174 27.98 4.88 -3.33
N ASN A 175 27.43 4.65 -4.52
CA ASN A 175 27.53 5.58 -5.64
C ASN A 175 26.33 6.51 -5.78
N SER A 176 25.33 6.41 -4.90
CA SER A 176 24.14 7.25 -4.89
C SER A 176 24.44 8.71 -4.54
N PRO A 177 23.54 9.66 -4.90
CA PRO A 177 23.61 11.04 -4.42
C PRO A 177 23.66 11.14 -2.89
N SER A 178 22.94 10.28 -2.16
CA SER A 178 22.94 10.30 -0.68
C SER A 178 24.33 10.05 -0.10
N CYS A 179 25.10 9.12 -0.66
CA CYS A 179 26.47 8.91 -0.21
C CYS A 179 27.41 10.00 -0.74
N LYS A 180 27.40 10.28 -2.05
CA LYS A 180 28.38 11.19 -2.68
C LYS A 180 28.23 12.65 -2.26
N GLU A 181 27.01 13.12 -2.06
CA GLU A 181 26.72 14.53 -1.77
C GLU A 181 26.46 14.77 -0.28
N LYS A 182 25.74 13.84 0.38
CA LYS A 182 25.30 14.01 1.78
C LYS A 182 26.12 13.19 2.79
N GLN A 183 27.11 12.43 2.33
CA GLN A 183 27.96 11.58 3.17
C GLN A 183 27.18 10.50 3.96
N GLN A 184 25.98 10.13 3.49
CA GLN A 184 25.15 9.07 4.07
C GLN A 184 25.43 7.76 3.33
N CYS A 185 26.51 7.07 3.71
CA CYS A 185 27.05 5.94 2.93
C CYS A 185 26.77 4.55 3.50
N SER A 186 26.06 4.45 4.63
CA SER A 186 25.70 3.18 5.27
C SER A 186 24.29 3.28 5.82
N LEU A 187 23.39 2.43 5.33
CA LEU A 187 22.04 2.21 5.85
C LEU A 187 22.09 1.43 7.18
N SER A 188 23.10 0.57 7.36
CA SER A 188 23.24 -0.23 8.58
C SER A 188 23.75 0.58 9.78
N ASP A 189 24.67 1.53 9.56
CA ASP A 189 25.28 2.33 10.63
C ASP A 189 24.49 3.63 10.92
N ALA A 190 23.65 4.06 9.98
CA ALA A 190 22.80 5.23 10.15
C ALA A 190 21.70 4.98 11.21
N LYS A 191 21.27 6.05 11.88
CA LYS A 191 20.24 5.99 12.91
C LYS A 191 18.89 6.43 12.37
N ASP A 192 17.85 5.73 12.78
CA ASP A 192 16.46 6.15 12.60
C ASP A 192 16.10 7.22 13.65
N THR A 193 15.30 8.20 13.24
CA THR A 193 14.69 9.21 14.12
C THR A 193 13.18 9.19 13.90
N PHE A 194 12.43 8.92 14.95
CA PHE A 194 10.97 8.82 14.91
C PHE A 194 10.29 10.15 15.30
N SER A 195 9.07 10.35 14.83
CA SER A 195 8.27 11.53 15.16
C SER A 195 6.78 11.19 15.26
N ALA A 196 6.08 11.79 16.22
CA ALA A 196 4.64 11.64 16.43
C ALA A 196 3.99 13.03 16.59
N LYS A 197 4.06 13.85 15.54
CA LYS A 197 3.60 15.24 15.59
C LYS A 197 2.08 15.32 15.41
N TYR A 198 1.43 16.18 16.19
CA TYR A 198 0.00 16.46 16.07
C TYR A 198 -0.40 16.81 14.62
N GLN A 199 -1.51 16.23 14.17
CA GLN A 199 -2.05 16.31 12.80
C GLN A 199 -1.11 15.81 11.69
N GLN A 200 -0.08 15.05 12.03
CA GLN A 200 0.80 14.37 11.06
C GLN A 200 0.79 12.87 11.31
N GLU A 201 1.09 12.10 10.27
CA GLU A 201 1.31 10.66 10.42
C GLU A 201 2.53 10.42 11.32
N PRO A 202 2.54 9.35 12.13
CA PRO A 202 3.75 8.90 12.78
C PRO A 202 4.81 8.61 11.72
N GLY A 203 5.98 9.21 11.87
CA GLY A 203 7.00 9.26 10.84
C GLY A 203 8.34 8.72 11.31
N VAL A 204 9.16 8.29 10.34
CA VAL A 204 10.56 7.94 10.53
C VAL A 204 11.41 8.67 9.50
N SER A 205 12.56 9.19 9.94
CA SER A 205 13.63 9.71 9.10
C SER A 205 14.87 8.85 9.34
N GLY A 206 15.55 8.43 8.27
CA GLY A 206 16.71 7.54 8.37
C GLY A 206 16.59 6.32 7.46
N PRO A 207 17.46 5.31 7.66
CA PRO A 207 17.57 4.14 6.79
C PRO A 207 16.29 3.31 6.71
N LEU A 208 15.44 3.29 7.74
CA LEU A 208 14.16 2.58 7.67
C LEU A 208 13.24 3.15 6.60
N LYS A 209 13.19 4.48 6.44
CA LYS A 209 12.42 5.12 5.38
C LYS A 209 12.99 4.78 4.00
N VAL A 210 14.31 4.80 3.86
CA VAL A 210 15.01 4.46 2.61
C VAL A 210 14.71 3.02 2.21
N GLY A 211 14.90 2.07 3.12
CA GLY A 211 14.61 0.66 2.90
C GLY A 211 13.16 0.41 2.53
N ASN A 212 12.21 0.99 3.28
CA ASN A 212 10.79 0.89 2.95
C ASN A 212 10.47 1.45 1.56
N SER A 213 10.99 2.63 1.20
CA SER A 213 10.75 3.22 -0.11
C SER A 213 11.26 2.34 -1.25
N LEU A 214 12.51 1.86 -1.15
CA LEU A 214 13.13 1.00 -2.18
C LEU A 214 12.37 -0.32 -2.34
N VAL A 215 12.11 -1.01 -1.23
CA VAL A 215 11.43 -2.32 -1.26
C VAL A 215 9.97 -2.20 -1.70
N ASP A 216 9.26 -1.12 -1.33
CA ASP A 216 7.91 -0.84 -1.86
C ASP A 216 7.98 -0.69 -3.39
N ALA A 217 8.94 0.06 -3.92
CA ALA A 217 9.10 0.23 -5.36
C ALA A 217 9.40 -1.10 -6.08
N PHE A 218 10.31 -1.93 -5.55
CA PHE A 218 10.63 -3.24 -6.13
C PHE A 218 9.44 -4.20 -6.09
N THR A 219 8.69 -4.22 -4.98
CA THR A 219 7.49 -5.04 -4.83
C THR A 219 6.41 -4.62 -5.84
N LEU A 220 6.22 -3.31 -6.04
CA LEU A 220 5.28 -2.79 -7.03
C LEU A 220 5.70 -3.14 -8.45
N GLN A 221 6.99 -3.01 -8.81
CA GLN A 221 7.50 -3.43 -10.13
C GLN A 221 7.19 -4.91 -10.40
N TYR A 222 7.42 -5.77 -9.40
CA TYR A 222 7.11 -7.19 -9.49
C TYR A 222 5.62 -7.43 -9.76
N TYR A 223 4.73 -6.80 -8.98
CA TYR A 223 3.28 -6.95 -9.17
C TYR A 223 2.76 -6.33 -10.48
N GLU A 224 3.34 -5.24 -10.95
CA GLU A 224 3.03 -4.67 -12.26
C GLU A 224 3.46 -5.60 -13.38
N GLY A 225 4.40 -6.50 -13.12
CA GLY A 225 4.86 -7.50 -14.08
C GLY A 225 5.89 -6.92 -15.04
N PHE A 226 6.71 -6.00 -14.54
CA PHE A 226 7.91 -5.56 -15.26
C PHE A 226 8.77 -6.78 -15.62
N PRO A 227 9.50 -6.74 -16.75
CA PRO A 227 10.52 -7.73 -17.05
C PRO A 227 11.48 -7.92 -15.88
N LYS A 228 11.97 -9.16 -15.66
CA LYS A 228 12.80 -9.48 -14.49
C LYS A 228 14.03 -8.58 -14.36
N ASP A 229 14.64 -8.19 -15.48
CA ASP A 229 15.77 -7.27 -15.58
C ASP A 229 15.42 -5.82 -15.23
N GLN A 230 14.13 -5.47 -15.13
CA GLN A 230 13.65 -4.15 -14.71
C GLN A 230 13.16 -4.13 -13.25
N VAL A 231 12.77 -5.27 -12.69
CA VAL A 231 12.47 -5.39 -11.26
C VAL A 231 13.77 -5.34 -10.48
N ALA A 232 13.99 -4.25 -9.75
CA ALA A 232 15.25 -3.99 -9.04
C ALA A 232 16.50 -4.23 -9.92
N TRP A 233 16.42 -3.89 -11.21
CA TRP A 233 17.49 -4.09 -12.20
C TRP A 233 17.96 -5.56 -12.36
N GLY A 234 17.11 -6.54 -12.05
CA GLY A 234 17.45 -7.96 -12.11
C GLY A 234 18.27 -8.47 -10.92
N GLU A 235 18.48 -7.62 -9.90
CA GLU A 235 19.27 -7.99 -8.71
C GLU A 235 18.47 -8.92 -7.76
N ILE A 236 17.14 -9.02 -7.91
CA ILE A 236 16.30 -10.00 -7.21
C ILE A 236 16.05 -11.19 -8.15
N ALA A 237 16.90 -12.21 -8.04
CA ALA A 237 16.93 -13.32 -8.99
C ALA A 237 16.11 -14.56 -8.60
N SER A 238 15.54 -14.64 -7.39
CA SER A 238 14.77 -15.81 -6.93
C SER A 238 13.58 -15.43 -6.04
N ASP A 239 12.51 -16.23 -6.19
CA ASP A 239 11.45 -16.42 -5.18
C ASP A 239 11.93 -17.34 -4.05
#